data_AF-F3QSQ9-F1
#
_entry.id   AF-F3QSQ9-F1
#
_cell.length_a   1.000
_cell.length_b   1.000
_cell.length_c   1.000
_cell.angle_alpha   90.00
_cell.angle_beta   90.00
_cell.angle_gamma   90.00
#
_symmetry.space_group_name_H-M   'P 1'
#
loop_
_entity.id
_entity.type
_entity.pdbx_description
1 polymer ?
#
loop_
_entity_poly.entity_id
_entity_poly.type
_entity_poly.pdbx_seq_one_letter_code
_entity_poly.pdbx_strand_id
1 'polypeptide(L)' 'MTEDIKNSMIGLMVTVGTDMERKFAWCIRKVNGKDIIFLHGRENGLSAFNEKDYITAIPVDRILSCLKLLV' A
#
# COMPACT_ATOMS: atom_id res chain seq x y z
N MET A 1 4.77 14.34 -18.19
CA MET A 1 4.88 13.96 -16.76
C MET A 1 6.14 14.64 -16.22
N THR A 2 5.99 15.61 -15.33
CA THR A 2 7.09 16.45 -14.84
C THR A 2 8.03 15.67 -13.91
N GLU A 3 9.31 16.01 -13.93
CA GLU A 3 10.37 15.35 -13.15
C GLU A 3 10.11 15.39 -11.64
N ASP A 4 9.37 16.39 -11.15
CA ASP A 4 8.95 16.51 -9.74
C ASP A 4 8.02 15.37 -9.28
N ILE A 5 7.16 14.86 -10.18
CA ILE A 5 6.29 13.72 -9.89
C ILE A 5 7.10 12.43 -9.86
N LYS A 6 8.12 12.30 -10.72
CA LYS A 6 9.04 11.15 -10.70
C LYS A 6 9.91 11.15 -9.43
N ASN A 7 10.47 12.30 -9.06
CA ASN A 7 11.32 12.42 -7.88
C ASN A 7 10.54 12.25 -6.56
N SER A 8 9.25 12.61 -6.52
CA SER A 8 8.34 12.28 -5.42
C SER A 8 7.73 10.88 -5.50
N MET A 9 8.29 9.96 -6.28
CA MET A 9 7.86 8.54 -6.32
C MET A 9 9.01 7.56 -6.09
N ILE A 10 10.25 8.01 -6.15
CA ILE A 10 11.45 7.17 -5.98
C ILE A 10 11.68 6.95 -4.47
N GLY A 11 11.38 5.74 -3.98
CA GLY A 11 11.60 5.31 -2.58
C GLY A 11 10.35 5.22 -1.71
N LEU A 12 9.17 5.41 -2.28
CA LEU A 12 7.94 5.67 -1.51
C LEU A 12 7.10 4.46 -1.15
N MET A 13 7.47 3.24 -1.57
CA MET A 13 6.60 2.07 -1.39
C MET A 13 7.40 0.81 -1.03
N VAL A 14 6.95 0.07 -0.02
CA VAL A 14 7.50 -1.23 0.39
C VAL A 14 6.41 -2.28 0.29
N THR A 15 6.63 -3.34 -0.48
CA THR A 15 5.77 -4.52 -0.45
C THR A 15 6.04 -5.29 0.84
N VAL A 16 5.01 -5.43 1.67
CA VAL A 16 5.07 -6.13 2.96
C VAL A 16 4.94 -7.63 2.77
N GLY A 17 4.14 -8.04 1.80
CA GLY A 17 3.83 -9.44 1.55
C GLY A 17 2.57 -9.58 0.72
N THR A 18 2.06 -10.80 0.68
CA THR A 18 0.86 -11.13 -0.10
C THR A 18 -0.12 -11.85 0.81
N ASP A 19 -1.39 -11.81 0.47
CA ASP A 19 -2.37 -12.69 1.11
C ASP A 19 -2.02 -14.18 0.87
N MET A 20 -2.68 -15.06 1.64
CA MET A 20 -2.42 -16.50 1.62
C MET A 20 -2.64 -17.12 0.23
N GLU A 21 -3.59 -16.59 -0.53
CA GLU A 21 -3.91 -17.05 -1.89
C GLU A 21 -3.09 -16.32 -2.97
N ARG A 22 -2.23 -15.39 -2.58
CA ARG A 22 -1.38 -14.57 -3.46
C ARG A 22 -2.17 -13.74 -4.49
N LYS A 23 -3.45 -13.45 -4.22
CA LYS A 23 -4.33 -12.62 -5.03
C LYS A 23 -4.13 -11.12 -4.80
N PHE A 24 -3.58 -10.73 -3.66
CA PHE A 24 -3.39 -9.35 -3.24
C PHE A 24 -1.97 -9.14 -2.72
N ALA A 25 -1.36 -8.03 -3.09
CA ALA A 25 -0.14 -7.55 -2.46
C ALA A 25 -0.49 -6.47 -1.43
N TRP A 26 0.18 -6.54 -0.28
CA TRP A 26 0.13 -5.54 0.76
C TRP A 26 1.34 -4.62 0.60
N CYS A 27 1.11 -3.33 0.49
CA CYS A 27 2.14 -2.34 0.28
C CYS A 27 2.02 -1.21 1.30
N ILE A 28 3.13 -0.66 1.77
CA ILE A 28 3.16 0.55 2.61
C ILE A 28 3.72 1.68 1.78
N ARG A 29 3.07 2.84 1.79
CA ARG A 29 3.58 4.07 1.18
C ARG A 29 3.27 5.30 2.01
N LYS A 30 4.14 6.31 1.93
CA LYS A 30 3.89 7.62 2.51
C LYS A 30 2.99 8.46 1.60
N VAL A 31 1.85 8.93 2.11
CA VAL A 31 0.92 9.85 1.44
C VAL A 31 0.65 11.02 2.37
N ASN A 32 0.93 12.24 1.90
CA ASN A 32 0.80 13.48 2.68
C ASN A 32 1.46 13.37 4.07
N GLY A 33 2.67 12.80 4.11
CA GLY A 33 3.45 12.62 5.34
C GLY A 33 3.06 11.40 6.20
N LYS A 34 1.93 10.75 5.94
CA LYS A 34 1.43 9.61 6.72
C LYS A 34 1.76 8.28 6.05
N ASP A 35 2.10 7.27 6.85
CA ASP A 35 2.31 5.92 6.36
C ASP A 35 0.95 5.22 6.20
N ILE A 36 0.67 4.78 4.98
CA ILE A 36 -0.61 4.20 4.57
C ILE A 36 -0.37 2.79 4.04
N ILE A 37 -1.22 1.84 4.43
CA ILE A 37 -1.29 0.50 3.84
C ILE A 37 -2.22 0.54 2.64
N PHE A 38 -1.75 -0.06 1.55
CA PHE A 38 -2.45 -0.27 0.30
C PHE A 38 -2.61 -1.78 0.06
N LEU A 39 -3.80 -2.16 -0.39
CA LEU A 39 -4.06 -3.46 -0.97
C LEU A 39 -4.35 -3.30 -2.43
N HIS A 40 -3.63 -4.06 -3.25
CA HIS A 40 -3.95 -4.09 -4.67
C HIS A 40 -3.92 -5.50 -5.24
N GLY A 41 -4.78 -5.68 -6.24
CA GLY A 41 -4.98 -6.96 -6.91
C GLY A 41 -3.75 -7.36 -7.70
N ARG A 42 -3.46 -8.66 -7.68
CA ARG A 42 -2.41 -9.28 -8.48
C ARG A 42 -3.03 -10.02 -9.66
N GLU A 43 -2.45 -9.82 -10.83
CA GLU A 43 -2.82 -10.52 -12.05
C GLU A 43 -1.61 -11.29 -12.56
N ASN A 44 -1.76 -12.59 -12.83
CA ASN A 44 -0.69 -13.47 -13.29
C ASN A 44 0.57 -13.45 -12.39
N GLY A 45 0.39 -13.31 -11.07
CA GLY A 45 1.49 -13.23 -10.11
C GLY A 45 2.26 -11.90 -10.12
N LEU A 46 1.87 -10.96 -10.96
CA LEU A 46 2.42 -9.61 -11.01
C LEU A 46 1.45 -8.64 -10.36
N SER A 47 2.01 -7.54 -9.84
CA SER A 47 1.24 -6.45 -9.26
C SER A 47 1.69 -5.17 -9.95
N ALA A 48 0.85 -4.63 -10.83
CA ALA A 48 1.13 -3.40 -11.55
C ALA A 48 0.33 -2.26 -10.93
N PHE A 49 1.02 -1.19 -10.52
CA PHE A 49 0.32 -0.10 -9.85
C PHE A 49 -0.64 0.60 -10.81
N ASN A 50 -1.92 0.69 -10.48
CA ASN A 50 -2.92 1.38 -11.29
C ASN A 50 -4.00 2.07 -10.44
N GLU A 51 -4.86 2.86 -11.07
CA GLU A 51 -5.89 3.66 -10.39
C GLU A 51 -6.94 2.81 -9.63
N LYS A 52 -7.01 1.50 -9.89
CA LYS A 52 -7.85 0.55 -9.14
C LYS A 52 -7.20 0.04 -7.86
N ASP A 53 -5.94 0.40 -7.59
CA ASP A 53 -5.19 -0.02 -6.40
C ASP A 53 -5.64 0.68 -5.11
N TYR A 54 -6.54 1.65 -5.23
CA TYR A 54 -7.19 2.32 -4.11
C TYR A 54 -8.33 1.50 -3.51
N ILE A 55 -8.23 0.16 -3.50
CA ILE A 55 -9.25 -0.70 -2.90
C ILE A 55 -9.31 -0.46 -1.38
N THR A 56 -8.17 -0.15 -0.76
CA THR A 56 -8.14 0.37 0.62
C THR A 56 -6.85 1.15 0.87
N ALA A 57 -6.98 2.38 1.35
CA ALA A 57 -5.87 3.21 1.82
C ALA A 57 -6.06 3.42 3.32
N ILE A 58 -5.47 2.53 4.14
CA ILE A 58 -5.68 2.53 5.60
C ILE A 58 -4.45 3.13 6.28
N PRO A 59 -4.60 4.20 7.08
CA PRO A 59 -3.51 4.71 7.91
C PRO A 59 -2.96 3.63 8.86
N VAL A 60 -1.63 3.47 8.90
CA VAL A 60 -0.97 2.45 9.73
C VAL A 60 -1.29 2.65 11.22
N ASP A 61 -1.35 3.90 11.68
CA ASP A 61 -1.71 4.26 13.06
C ASP A 61 -3.11 3.77 13.45
N ARG A 62 -4.07 3.79 12.51
CA ARG A 62 -5.41 3.25 12.74
C ARG A 62 -5.37 1.75 13.00
N ILE A 63 -4.61 1.00 12.21
CA ILE A 63 -4.45 -0.45 12.39
C ILE A 63 -3.83 -0.75 13.76
N LEU A 64 -2.74 -0.06 14.09
CA LEU A 64 -2.08 -0.21 15.39
C LEU A 64 -3.01 0.15 16.56
N SER A 65 -3.90 1.13 16.40
CA SER A 65 -4.90 1.47 17.41
C SER A 65 -5.94 0.36 17.62
N CYS A 66 -6.40 -0.30 16.55
CA CYS A 66 -7.38 -1.38 16.62
C CYS A 66 -6.79 -2.64 17.25
N LEU A 67 -5.51 -2.94 17.01
CA LEU A 67 -4.84 -4.09 17.64
C LEU A 67 -4.85 -4.01 19.17
N LYS A 68 -4.84 -2.80 19.73
CA LYS A 68 -4.96 -2.57 21.18
C LYS A 68 -6.37 -2.84 21.74
N LEU A 69 -7.36 -3.15 20.90
CA LEU A 69 -8.72 -3.49 21.32
C LEU A 69 -8.94 -5.00 21.41
N LEU A 70 -8.00 -5.82 20.90
CA LEU A 70 -8.07 -7.27 20.90
C LEU A 70 -7.46 -7.88 22.18
N VAL A 71 -7.52 -7.13 23.28
CA VAL A 71 -6.98 -7.50 24.60
C VAL A 71 -8.01 -8.31 25.36
#